data_AF-A0A135VHL7-F1
#
_entry.id   AF-A0A135VHL7-F1
#
_cell.length_a   1.000
_cell.length_b   1.000
_cell.length_c   1.000
_cell.angle_alpha   90.00
_cell.angle_beta   90.00
_cell.angle_gamma   90.00
#
_symmetry.space_group_name_H-M   'P 1'
#
loop_
_entity.id
_entity.type
_entity.pdbx_description
1 polymer ?
#
loop_
_entity_poly.entity_id
_entity_poly.type
_entity_poly.pdbx_seq_one_letter_code
_entity_poly.pdbx_strand_id
1 'polypeptide(L)'
;MRRVPVLLFTCLLLALVLVSPVTAQSNLEPNEARTYEHLWGGDSVTYVASLTSGHWTVIVTSDAFWGLQIRIVVATDSSFADIIAENGLSTGNFPSIEFDLSSAATVYIRLEENSVYGDTSGFYDIGVYDEGHVVGARFGSFLSANWMILLFTLPFVFIIIPCVFAARRGRGPGAQQYYRRRRSFTMDAPSYAIPEEQRGRTRSDGSDLTTVRVPKVCPNCGAALAQSTLDWTGPLEASCNYCGATIRATFERV
;
A
#
# COMPACT_ATOMS: atom_id res chain seq x y z
N MET A 1 -28.97 7.46 4.52
CA MET A 1 -28.58 6.48 3.47
C MET A 1 -28.41 7.14 2.07
N ARG A 2 -27.56 8.17 1.89
CA ARG A 2 -27.41 8.89 0.60
C ARG A 2 -25.98 8.89 -0.01
N ARG A 3 -25.05 8.08 0.51
CA ARG A 3 -23.62 8.11 0.09
C ARG A 3 -23.23 7.06 -0.96
N VAL A 4 -24.11 6.10 -1.24
CA VAL A 4 -23.83 5.00 -2.20
C VAL A 4 -23.74 5.47 -3.67
N PRO A 5 -24.56 6.41 -4.19
CA PRO A 5 -24.51 6.74 -5.62
C PRO A 5 -23.25 7.52 -6.02
N VAL A 6 -22.66 8.30 -5.10
CA VAL A 6 -21.43 9.07 -5.37
C VAL A 6 -20.24 8.13 -5.56
N LEU A 7 -20.15 7.07 -4.75
CA LEU A 7 -19.03 6.12 -4.76
C LEU A 7 -19.04 5.26 -6.04
N LEU A 8 -20.24 4.84 -6.47
CA LEU A 8 -20.43 4.09 -7.72
C LEU A 8 -20.10 4.93 -8.96
N PHE A 9 -20.49 6.20 -8.97
CA PHE A 9 -20.17 7.11 -10.08
C PHE A 9 -18.67 7.40 -10.15
N THR A 10 -17.98 7.62 -9.01
CA THR A 10 -16.52 7.78 -9.01
C THR A 10 -15.78 6.52 -9.44
N CYS A 11 -16.24 5.32 -9.04
CA CYS A 11 -15.64 4.07 -9.50
C CYS A 11 -15.83 3.85 -11.01
N LEU A 12 -17.00 4.19 -11.56
CA LEU A 12 -17.26 4.07 -13.00
C LEU A 12 -16.39 5.06 -13.81
N LEU A 13 -16.23 6.30 -13.31
CA LEU A 13 -15.40 7.30 -13.96
C LEU A 13 -13.91 6.94 -13.88
N LEU A 14 -13.44 6.37 -12.76
CA LEU A 14 -12.11 5.78 -12.64
C LEU A 14 -11.91 4.59 -13.59
N ALA A 15 -12.90 3.71 -13.72
CA ALA A 15 -12.83 2.60 -14.66
C ALA A 15 -12.75 3.07 -16.12
N LEU A 16 -13.49 4.13 -16.49
CA LEU A 16 -13.46 4.72 -17.82
C LEU A 16 -12.15 5.44 -18.15
N VAL A 17 -11.51 6.08 -17.16
CA VAL A 17 -10.18 6.71 -17.34
C VAL A 17 -9.07 5.67 -17.48
N LEU A 18 -9.26 4.45 -16.96
CA LEU A 18 -8.28 3.36 -17.08
C LEU A 18 -8.35 2.61 -18.41
N VAL A 19 -9.40 2.78 -19.21
CA VAL A 19 -9.50 2.16 -20.54
C VAL A 19 -8.93 3.13 -21.58
N SER A 20 -7.60 3.27 -21.60
CA SER A 20 -6.93 3.84 -22.77
C SER A 20 -6.99 2.81 -23.90
N PRO A 21 -7.45 3.17 -25.11
CA PRO A 21 -7.43 2.25 -26.24
C PRO A 21 -5.98 1.95 -26.60
N VAL A 22 -5.50 0.76 -26.25
CA VAL A 22 -4.20 0.26 -26.68
C VAL A 22 -4.33 -0.10 -28.16
N THR A 23 -4.01 0.84 -29.04
CA THR A 23 -3.88 0.54 -30.47
C THR A 23 -2.56 -0.17 -30.70
N ALA A 24 -2.61 -1.46 -31.03
CA ALA A 24 -1.44 -2.23 -31.46
C ALA A 24 -1.02 -1.75 -32.87
N GLN A 25 -0.22 -0.70 -32.95
CA GLN A 25 0.36 -0.21 -34.20
C GLN A 25 1.73 -0.84 -34.40
N SER A 26 1.91 -1.70 -35.42
CA SER A 26 3.18 -2.36 -35.73
C SER A 26 4.30 -1.42 -36.23
N ASN A 27 3.94 -0.19 -36.58
CA ASN A 27 4.89 0.78 -37.14
C ASN A 27 5.51 1.62 -36.03
N LEU A 28 6.81 1.85 -36.12
CA LEU A 28 7.53 2.79 -35.28
C LEU A 28 7.58 4.14 -36.00
N GLU A 29 7.06 5.17 -35.34
CA GLU A 29 7.20 6.55 -35.78
C GLU A 29 8.61 7.05 -35.39
N PRO A 30 9.34 7.73 -36.29
CA PRO A 30 10.68 8.24 -35.99
C PRO A 30 10.65 9.20 -34.80
N ASN A 31 11.62 9.06 -33.89
CA ASN A 31 11.77 9.84 -32.66
C ASN A 31 10.64 9.68 -31.63
N GLU A 32 9.74 8.70 -31.81
CA GLU A 32 8.68 8.37 -30.84
C GLU A 32 8.86 6.94 -30.31
N ALA A 33 8.80 6.79 -28.99
CA ALA A 33 8.88 5.48 -28.34
C ALA A 33 7.52 4.79 -28.38
N ARG A 34 7.49 3.52 -28.79
CA ARG A 34 6.38 2.63 -28.49
C ARG A 34 6.58 2.04 -27.11
N THR A 35 5.57 2.20 -26.25
CA THR A 35 5.69 1.89 -24.82
C THR A 35 4.88 0.66 -24.42
N TYR A 36 5.30 -0.01 -23.34
CA TYR A 36 4.63 -1.18 -22.76
C TYR A 36 4.45 -2.36 -23.71
N GLU A 37 5.43 -2.57 -24.59
CA GLU A 37 5.51 -3.77 -25.41
C GLU A 37 5.98 -4.95 -24.55
N HIS A 38 5.68 -6.20 -24.97
CA HIS A 38 6.03 -7.40 -24.21
C HIS A 38 6.74 -8.42 -25.09
N LEU A 39 7.84 -9.00 -24.59
CA LEU A 39 8.60 -10.05 -25.25
C LEU A 39 8.60 -11.30 -24.37
N TRP A 40 8.17 -12.43 -24.92
CA TRP A 40 8.23 -13.73 -24.24
C TRP A 40 9.58 -14.40 -24.47
N GLY A 41 9.92 -15.36 -23.61
CA GLY A 41 11.13 -16.16 -23.73
C GLY A 41 11.21 -16.94 -25.03
N GLY A 42 12.29 -16.75 -25.79
CA GLY A 42 12.51 -17.39 -27.09
C GLY A 42 11.68 -16.83 -28.25
N ASP A 43 10.85 -15.81 -28.01
CA ASP A 43 10.05 -15.16 -29.05
C ASP A 43 10.84 -14.05 -29.77
N SER A 44 10.29 -13.61 -30.90
CA SER A 44 10.74 -12.42 -31.61
C SER A 44 9.55 -11.56 -32.05
N VAL A 45 9.77 -10.24 -32.12
CA VAL A 45 8.78 -9.26 -32.58
C VAL A 45 9.40 -8.43 -33.69
N THR A 46 8.62 -8.11 -34.71
CA THR A 46 9.08 -7.30 -35.85
C THR A 46 8.36 -5.95 -35.88
N TYR A 47 9.13 -4.91 -36.14
CA TYR A 47 8.71 -3.53 -36.28
C TYR A 47 9.11 -2.99 -37.65
N VAL A 48 8.39 -1.98 -38.11
CA VAL A 48 8.66 -1.30 -39.38
C VAL A 48 8.76 0.19 -39.15
N ALA A 49 9.78 0.84 -39.72
CA ALA A 49 9.94 2.29 -39.65
C ALA A 49 10.29 2.85 -41.04
N SER A 50 9.70 4.01 -41.40
CA SER A 50 10.07 4.73 -42.61
C SER A 50 10.99 5.89 -42.22
N LEU A 51 12.26 5.80 -42.62
CA LEU A 51 13.32 6.70 -42.17
C LEU A 51 13.88 7.52 -43.31
N THR A 52 14.38 8.72 -43.00
CA THR A 52 15.16 9.53 -43.94
C THR A 52 16.61 9.07 -43.98
N SER A 53 17.37 9.53 -44.97
CA SER A 53 18.83 9.32 -44.99
C SER A 53 19.49 9.97 -43.78
N GLY A 54 20.45 9.30 -43.16
CA GLY A 54 21.16 9.79 -41.98
C GLY A 54 21.59 8.68 -41.04
N HIS A 55 22.07 9.09 -39.87
CA HIS A 55 22.45 8.21 -38.78
C HIS A 55 21.25 7.98 -37.86
N TRP A 56 20.99 6.72 -37.51
CA TRP A 56 19.86 6.32 -36.69
C TRP A 56 20.30 5.36 -35.59
N THR A 57 19.61 5.43 -34.45
CA THR A 57 19.81 4.53 -33.32
C THR A 57 18.48 3.89 -32.95
N VAL A 58 18.42 2.56 -32.97
CA VAL A 58 17.33 1.84 -32.29
C VAL A 58 17.69 1.70 -30.83
N ILE A 59 16.79 2.10 -29.94
CA ILE A 59 16.96 1.98 -28.49
C ILE A 59 15.78 1.20 -27.93
N VAL A 60 16.10 0.21 -27.11
CA VAL A 60 15.14 -0.62 -26.40
C VAL A 60 15.42 -0.49 -24.91
N THR A 61 14.43 -0.01 -24.15
CA THR A 61 14.56 0.14 -22.71
C THR A 61 13.65 -0.84 -22.01
N SER A 62 14.23 -1.75 -21.22
CA SER A 62 13.52 -2.67 -20.35
C SER A 62 13.84 -2.37 -18.89
N ASP A 63 12.85 -2.53 -18.01
CA ASP A 63 13.11 -2.46 -16.56
C ASP A 63 14.04 -3.60 -16.14
N ALA A 64 15.05 -3.30 -15.31
CA ALA A 64 15.98 -4.27 -14.76
C ALA A 64 15.28 -5.37 -13.95
N PHE A 65 14.08 -5.09 -13.44
CA PHE A 65 13.24 -6.07 -12.75
C PHE A 65 12.96 -7.32 -13.60
N TRP A 66 12.78 -7.17 -14.92
CA TRP A 66 12.43 -8.28 -15.80
C TRP A 66 13.63 -9.16 -16.17
N GLY A 67 14.85 -8.65 -16.03
CA GLY A 67 16.06 -9.37 -16.49
C GLY A 67 16.06 -9.70 -17.99
N LEU A 68 15.25 -9.00 -18.79
CA LEU A 68 15.07 -9.23 -20.22
C LEU A 68 16.40 -9.03 -20.96
N GLN A 69 16.84 -10.05 -21.70
CA GLN A 69 18.03 -10.01 -22.53
C GLN A 69 17.62 -9.90 -23.99
N ILE A 70 18.07 -8.83 -24.65
CA ILE A 70 17.55 -8.42 -25.95
C ILE A 70 18.65 -8.42 -26.99
N ARG A 71 18.29 -8.82 -28.21
CA ARG A 71 19.07 -8.65 -29.44
C ARG A 71 18.24 -7.88 -30.46
N ILE A 72 18.90 -6.98 -31.18
CA ILE A 72 18.28 -6.14 -32.20
C ILE A 72 18.96 -6.42 -33.55
N VAL A 73 18.13 -6.71 -34.56
CA VAL A 73 18.55 -6.88 -35.96
C VAL A 73 17.79 -5.88 -36.82
N VAL A 74 18.52 -5.16 -37.68
CA VAL A 74 17.96 -4.17 -38.60
C VAL A 74 18.26 -4.59 -40.03
N ALA A 75 17.23 -4.63 -40.88
CA ALA A 75 17.32 -4.99 -42.29
C ALA A 75 16.54 -4.02 -43.19
N THR A 76 16.86 -3.99 -44.48
CA THR A 76 16.12 -3.21 -45.48
C THR A 76 14.91 -3.98 -46.04
N ASP A 77 14.82 -5.27 -45.74
CA ASP A 77 13.78 -6.17 -46.24
C ASP A 77 13.08 -6.95 -45.10
N SER A 78 11.83 -7.35 -45.35
CA SER A 78 11.02 -8.05 -44.35
C SER A 78 11.46 -9.48 -44.06
N SER A 79 12.31 -10.07 -44.90
CA SER A 79 12.84 -11.43 -44.71
C SER A 79 14.15 -11.44 -43.93
N PHE A 80 14.70 -10.26 -43.60
CA PHE A 80 15.99 -10.11 -42.91
C PHE A 80 17.14 -10.78 -43.68
N ALA A 81 17.13 -10.69 -45.01
CA ALA A 81 18.19 -11.18 -45.88
C ALA A 81 19.29 -10.12 -46.11
N ASP A 82 18.90 -8.84 -46.12
CA ASP A 82 19.79 -7.68 -46.27
C ASP A 82 19.91 -6.94 -44.93
N ILE A 83 20.67 -7.56 -44.01
CA ILE A 83 20.93 -7.03 -42.67
C ILE A 83 21.94 -5.89 -42.78
N ILE A 84 21.52 -4.69 -42.34
CA ILE A 84 22.38 -3.50 -42.33
C ILE A 84 23.07 -3.29 -41.00
N ALA A 85 22.48 -3.77 -39.90
CA ALA A 85 23.08 -3.72 -38.58
C ALA A 85 22.53 -4.83 -37.68
N GLU A 86 23.41 -5.43 -36.88
CA GLU A 86 23.06 -6.42 -35.88
C GLU A 86 23.93 -6.24 -34.63
N ASN A 87 23.31 -6.28 -33.44
CA ASN A 87 24.04 -6.13 -32.19
C ASN A 87 24.14 -7.46 -31.43
N GLY A 88 25.35 -7.80 -31.01
CA GLY A 88 25.64 -9.00 -30.22
C GLY A 88 25.58 -10.29 -31.04
N LEU A 89 26.71 -10.98 -31.16
CA LEU A 89 26.78 -12.35 -31.70
C LEU A 89 26.70 -13.41 -30.59
N SER A 90 26.73 -12.98 -29.33
CA SER A 90 26.70 -13.81 -28.13
C SER A 90 25.43 -13.57 -27.34
N THR A 91 25.14 -14.48 -26.40
CA THR A 91 24.07 -14.29 -25.41
C THR A 91 24.35 -13.08 -24.53
N GLY A 92 23.31 -12.33 -24.18
CA GLY A 92 23.42 -11.13 -23.35
C GLY A 92 22.42 -10.04 -23.73
N ASN A 93 22.52 -8.89 -23.06
CA ASN A 93 21.62 -7.77 -23.28
C ASN A 93 22.27 -6.68 -24.14
N PHE A 94 21.71 -6.42 -25.32
CA PHE A 94 22.18 -5.46 -26.31
C PHE A 94 21.07 -4.44 -26.64
N PRO A 95 20.78 -3.49 -25.74
CA PRO A 95 19.59 -2.65 -25.80
C PRO A 95 19.65 -1.51 -26.82
N SER A 96 20.74 -1.35 -27.57
CA SER A 96 20.86 -0.25 -28.55
C SER A 96 21.69 -0.65 -29.75
N ILE A 97 21.32 -0.19 -30.93
CA ILE A 97 22.11 -0.39 -32.15
C ILE A 97 22.08 0.86 -33.03
N GLU A 98 23.22 1.18 -33.64
CA GLU A 98 23.43 2.33 -34.50
C GLU A 98 23.63 1.87 -35.95
N PHE A 99 23.08 2.60 -36.92
CA PHE A 99 23.23 2.31 -38.34
C PHE A 99 23.06 3.57 -39.19
N ASP A 100 23.60 3.54 -40.41
CA ASP A 100 23.54 4.64 -41.37
C ASP A 100 22.67 4.27 -42.58
N LEU A 101 21.89 5.23 -43.07
CA LEU A 101 21.13 5.13 -44.31
C LEU A 101 21.61 6.15 -45.33
N SER A 102 22.07 5.67 -46.49
CA SER A 102 22.51 6.54 -47.60
C SER A 102 21.36 7.27 -48.29
N SER A 103 20.14 6.73 -48.21
CA SER A 103 18.91 7.28 -48.79
C SER A 103 17.73 6.98 -47.89
N ALA A 104 16.65 7.75 -48.00
CA ALA A 104 15.41 7.44 -47.30
C ALA A 104 14.92 6.04 -47.67
N ALA A 105 14.57 5.23 -46.67
CA ALA A 105 14.21 3.83 -46.84
C ALA A 105 13.27 3.37 -45.73
N THR A 106 12.49 2.33 -46.01
CA THR A 106 11.77 1.57 -44.98
C THR A 106 12.72 0.52 -44.43
N VAL A 107 12.85 0.48 -43.10
CA VAL A 107 13.66 -0.52 -42.40
C VAL A 107 12.77 -1.44 -41.58
N TYR A 108 13.20 -2.68 -41.46
CA TYR A 108 12.59 -3.72 -40.65
C TYR A 108 13.48 -4.01 -39.47
N ILE A 109 12.90 -3.95 -38.27
CA ILE A 109 13.62 -4.11 -37.01
C ILE A 109 13.06 -5.36 -36.35
N ARG A 110 13.90 -6.36 -36.11
CA ARG A 110 13.55 -7.55 -35.34
C ARG A 110 14.15 -7.44 -33.96
N LEU A 111 13.28 -7.60 -32.97
CA LEU A 111 13.64 -7.74 -31.59
C LEU A 111 13.56 -9.21 -31.21
N GLU A 112 14.65 -9.76 -30.70
CA GLU A 112 14.74 -11.16 -30.28
C GLU A 112 15.12 -11.23 -28.81
N GLU A 113 14.59 -12.23 -28.12
CA GLU A 113 15.10 -12.65 -26.83
C GLU A 113 16.47 -13.33 -27.04
N ASN A 114 17.46 -12.98 -26.21
CA ASN A 114 18.87 -13.37 -26.42
C ASN A 114 19.53 -13.97 -25.17
N SER A 115 18.77 -14.67 -24.35
CA SER A 115 19.36 -15.46 -23.27
C SER A 115 19.89 -16.79 -23.80
N VAL A 116 20.71 -17.45 -22.98
CA VAL A 116 21.26 -18.78 -23.31
C VAL A 116 20.14 -19.82 -23.42
N TYR A 117 19.05 -19.67 -22.66
CA TYR A 117 18.03 -20.69 -22.49
C TYR A 117 16.66 -20.28 -23.03
N GLY A 118 16.50 -19.08 -23.58
CA GLY A 118 15.20 -18.58 -24.01
C GLY A 118 14.26 -18.29 -22.84
N ASP A 119 14.78 -17.98 -21.65
CA ASP A 119 14.02 -17.95 -20.40
C ASP A 119 13.78 -16.55 -19.83
N THR A 120 14.22 -15.49 -20.53
CA THR A 120 13.94 -14.12 -20.12
C THR A 120 12.69 -13.58 -20.81
N SER A 121 11.88 -12.82 -20.08
CA SER A 121 10.66 -12.21 -20.63
C SER A 121 10.35 -10.94 -19.88
N GLY A 122 9.74 -9.96 -20.52
CA GLY A 122 9.45 -8.70 -19.86
C GLY A 122 8.81 -7.66 -20.73
N PHE A 123 8.46 -6.55 -20.07
CA PHE A 123 8.00 -5.35 -20.74
C PHE A 123 9.17 -4.45 -21.15
N TYR A 124 9.03 -3.81 -22.30
CA TYR A 124 10.00 -2.88 -22.84
C TYR A 124 9.33 -1.75 -23.61
N ASP A 125 10.08 -0.67 -23.77
CA ASP A 125 9.78 0.40 -24.72
C ASP A 125 10.82 0.36 -25.83
N ILE A 126 10.41 0.62 -27.08
CA ILE A 126 11.29 0.63 -28.25
C ILE A 126 11.07 1.89 -29.07
N GLY A 127 12.15 2.51 -29.54
CA GLY A 127 12.08 3.65 -30.46
C GLY A 127 13.28 3.70 -31.40
N VAL A 128 13.12 4.44 -32.49
CA VAL A 128 14.18 4.72 -33.46
C VAL A 128 14.43 6.22 -33.47
N TYR A 129 15.66 6.63 -33.20
CA TYR A 129 16.01 8.02 -32.93
C TYR A 129 17.11 8.50 -33.86
N ASP A 130 17.00 9.74 -34.32
CA ASP A 130 18.14 10.46 -34.89
C ASP A 130 19.10 10.94 -33.78
N GLU A 131 20.29 11.41 -34.15
CA GLU A 131 21.31 11.89 -33.22
C GLU A 131 20.82 12.97 -32.23
N GLY A 132 19.85 13.80 -32.63
CA GLY A 132 19.31 14.87 -31.81
C GLY A 132 18.41 14.36 -30.67
N HIS A 133 17.80 13.19 -30.83
CA HIS A 133 16.81 12.66 -29.89
C HIS A 133 17.32 11.51 -29.02
N VAL A 134 18.49 10.91 -29.34
CA VAL A 134 19.09 9.81 -28.54
C VAL A 134 19.24 10.18 -27.06
N VAL A 135 19.64 11.42 -26.76
CA VAL A 135 19.80 11.89 -25.37
C VAL A 135 18.45 11.87 -24.65
N GLY A 136 17.41 12.44 -25.27
CA GLY A 136 16.05 12.46 -24.70
C GLY A 136 15.50 11.06 -24.46
N ALA A 137 15.72 10.13 -25.40
CA ALA A 137 15.28 8.74 -25.29
C ALA A 137 15.92 8.03 -24.09
N ARG A 138 17.24 8.14 -23.93
CA ARG A 138 17.96 7.51 -22.81
C ARG A 138 17.56 8.06 -21.45
N PHE A 139 17.25 9.36 -21.36
CA PHE A 139 16.82 9.99 -20.10
C PHE A 139 15.32 9.83 -19.82
N GLY A 140 14.48 9.74 -20.86
CA GLY A 140 13.02 9.63 -20.74
C GLY A 140 12.58 8.41 -19.94
N SER A 141 13.21 7.25 -20.17
CA SER A 141 12.89 6.01 -19.45
C SER A 141 13.25 6.07 -17.96
N PHE A 142 14.28 6.84 -17.58
CA PHE A 142 14.59 7.09 -16.16
C PHE A 142 13.58 8.03 -15.49
N LEU A 143 13.05 8.99 -16.25
CA LEU A 143 12.18 10.03 -15.75
C LEU A 143 10.69 9.67 -15.79
N SER A 144 10.24 8.62 -16.46
CA SER A 144 8.79 8.37 -16.63
C SER A 144 8.16 7.66 -15.42
N ALA A 145 8.62 6.47 -15.06
CA ALA A 145 7.98 5.68 -14.00
C ALA A 145 8.46 6.05 -12.59
N ASN A 146 9.79 6.14 -12.41
CA ASN A 146 10.38 6.38 -11.09
C ASN A 146 10.13 7.81 -10.61
N TRP A 147 10.18 8.80 -11.49
CA TRP A 147 9.91 10.19 -11.12
C TRP A 147 8.46 10.41 -10.72
N MET A 148 7.50 9.78 -11.40
CA MET A 148 6.08 9.86 -11.02
C MET A 148 5.89 9.29 -9.61
N ILE A 149 6.46 8.12 -9.32
CA ILE A 149 6.43 7.56 -7.95
C ILE A 149 7.10 8.52 -6.96
N LEU A 150 8.23 9.12 -7.31
CA LEU A 150 8.94 10.06 -6.43
C LEU A 150 8.14 11.36 -6.18
N LEU A 151 7.52 11.91 -7.22
CA LEU A 151 6.63 13.07 -7.18
C LEU A 151 5.39 12.80 -6.32
N PHE A 152 4.82 11.60 -6.41
CA PHE A 152 3.65 11.22 -5.61
C PHE A 152 4.04 10.80 -4.20
N THR A 153 5.18 10.18 -3.95
CA THR A 153 5.55 9.67 -2.61
C THR A 153 6.17 10.73 -1.71
N LEU A 154 7.01 11.63 -2.24
CA LEU A 154 7.62 12.72 -1.47
C LEU A 154 6.62 13.56 -0.67
N PRO A 155 5.51 14.08 -1.24
CA PRO A 155 4.56 14.90 -0.47
C PRO A 155 3.90 14.10 0.65
N PHE A 156 3.63 12.81 0.45
CA PHE A 156 3.08 11.96 1.52
C PHE A 156 4.11 11.73 2.62
N VAL A 157 5.38 11.49 2.28
CA VAL A 157 6.47 11.38 3.27
C VAL A 157 6.59 12.69 4.08
N PHE A 158 6.56 13.84 3.40
CA PHE A 158 6.63 15.16 4.04
C PHE A 158 5.42 15.49 4.91
N ILE A 159 4.24 14.92 4.67
CA ILE A 159 3.05 15.11 5.52
C ILE A 159 3.05 14.09 6.67
N ILE A 160 3.30 12.81 6.38
CA ILE A 160 3.19 11.71 7.35
C ILE A 160 4.26 11.84 8.43
N ILE A 161 5.51 12.15 8.09
CA ILE A 161 6.60 12.26 9.05
C ILE A 161 6.28 13.29 10.16
N PRO A 162 5.97 14.57 9.88
CA PRO A 162 5.64 15.54 10.91
C PRO A 162 4.35 15.19 11.66
N CYS A 163 3.34 14.59 11.02
CA CYS A 163 2.15 14.08 11.72
C CYS A 163 2.52 12.99 12.74
N VAL A 164 3.39 12.05 12.38
CA VAL A 164 3.89 11.00 13.30
C VAL A 164 4.73 11.62 14.42
N PHE A 165 5.61 12.58 14.11
CA PHE A 165 6.39 13.29 15.14
C PHE A 165 5.50 14.10 16.09
N ALA A 166 4.47 14.77 15.59
CA ALA A 166 3.50 15.51 16.39
C ALA A 166 2.67 14.57 17.27
N ALA A 167 2.18 13.44 16.73
CA ALA A 167 1.46 12.43 17.49
C ALA A 167 2.34 11.76 18.56
N ARG A 168 3.63 11.54 18.28
CA ARG A 168 4.60 11.03 19.27
C ARG A 168 4.92 12.06 20.35
N ARG A 169 5.06 13.35 20.01
CA ARG A 169 5.26 14.43 20.99
C ARG A 169 4.02 14.68 21.85
N GLY A 170 2.81 14.50 21.30
CA GLY A 170 1.54 14.59 22.04
C GLY A 170 1.32 13.47 23.06
N ARG A 171 2.09 12.37 22.97
CA ARG A 171 2.17 11.31 23.99
C ARG A 171 3.26 11.57 25.04
N GLY A 172 3.60 12.83 25.28
CA GLY A 172 4.41 13.20 26.43
C GLY A 172 3.79 12.69 27.75
N PRO A 173 4.61 12.56 28.82
CA PRO A 173 4.22 11.96 30.10
C PRO A 173 2.96 12.55 30.77
N GLY A 174 2.47 13.70 30.33
CA GLY A 174 1.22 14.32 30.81
C GLY A 174 -0.08 13.68 30.30
N ALA A 175 -0.10 13.08 29.10
CA ALA A 175 -1.31 12.41 28.58
C ALA A 175 -1.65 11.12 29.32
N GLN A 176 -0.62 10.46 29.87
CA GLN A 176 -0.76 9.28 30.73
C GLN A 176 -1.37 9.65 32.09
N GLN A 177 -1.18 10.90 32.54
CA GLN A 177 -1.73 11.43 33.79
C GLN A 177 -3.26 11.67 33.70
N TYR A 178 -3.78 11.97 32.50
CA TYR A 178 -5.22 12.15 32.29
C TYR A 178 -5.98 10.80 32.29
N TYR A 179 -5.41 9.76 31.70
CA TYR A 179 -5.99 8.41 31.76
C TYR A 179 -5.85 7.75 33.14
N ARG A 180 -4.78 8.05 33.90
CA ARG A 180 -4.62 7.55 35.28
C ARG A 180 -5.65 8.11 36.27
N ARG A 181 -6.37 9.18 35.91
CA ARG A 181 -7.42 9.78 36.74
C ARG A 181 -8.81 9.13 36.57
N ARG A 182 -8.98 8.22 35.61
CA ARG A 182 -10.23 7.46 35.44
C ARG A 182 -9.99 5.98 35.66
N ARG A 183 -10.38 5.52 36.86
CA ARG A 183 -10.58 4.13 37.30
C ARG A 183 -9.34 3.36 37.75
N SER A 184 -8.92 3.63 38.99
CA SER A 184 -8.68 2.52 39.92
C SER A 184 -9.81 2.54 40.94
N PHE A 185 -10.79 1.65 40.78
CA PHE A 185 -11.69 1.31 41.87
C PHE A 185 -10.85 0.43 42.82
N THR A 186 -10.17 1.06 43.77
CA THR A 186 -9.48 0.34 44.85
C THR A 186 -10.54 -0.12 45.83
N MET A 187 -10.91 -1.39 45.71
CA MET A 187 -11.71 -2.09 46.70
C MET A 187 -10.78 -2.38 47.89
N ASP A 188 -11.07 -1.79 49.05
CA ASP A 188 -10.30 -2.08 50.26
C ASP A 188 -10.49 -3.55 50.62
N ALA A 189 -9.37 -4.26 50.81
CA ALA A 189 -9.40 -5.65 51.21
C ALA A 189 -9.94 -5.77 52.65
N PRO A 190 -10.74 -6.80 52.95
CA PRO A 190 -11.26 -7.02 54.30
C PRO A 190 -10.15 -7.03 55.35
N SER A 191 -10.39 -6.37 56.48
CA SER A 191 -9.42 -6.06 57.54
C SER A 191 -8.79 -7.27 58.27
N TYR A 192 -9.19 -8.49 57.91
CA TYR A 192 -8.61 -9.74 58.41
C TYR A 192 -7.44 -10.25 57.55
N ALA A 193 -7.21 -9.68 56.36
CA ALA A 193 -6.15 -10.12 55.44
C ALA A 193 -4.88 -9.23 55.47
N ILE A 194 -4.86 -8.16 56.28
CA ILE A 194 -3.74 -7.21 56.34
C ILE A 194 -2.84 -7.58 57.53
N PRO A 195 -1.56 -7.94 57.30
CA PRO A 195 -0.61 -8.22 58.37
C PRO A 195 -0.43 -7.02 59.31
N GLU A 196 -0.27 -7.29 60.61
CA GLU A 196 -0.19 -6.29 61.69
C GLU A 196 0.84 -5.18 61.42
N GLU A 197 1.91 -5.51 60.69
CA GLU A 197 3.04 -4.63 60.37
C GLU A 197 2.64 -3.40 59.53
N GLN A 198 1.51 -3.42 58.83
CA GLN A 198 1.04 -2.31 57.98
C GLN A 198 -0.12 -1.51 58.60
N ARG A 199 -0.56 -1.88 59.81
CA ARG A 199 -1.65 -1.25 60.56
C ARG A 199 -1.16 0.04 61.23
N GLY A 200 -1.02 1.12 60.47
CA GLY A 200 -0.60 2.41 61.05
C GLY A 200 -0.26 3.54 60.08
N ARG A 201 -0.25 3.30 58.77
CA ARG A 201 -0.10 4.39 57.78
C ARG A 201 -1.46 5.01 57.48
N THR A 202 -1.80 6.05 58.24
CA THR A 202 -2.97 6.90 58.02
C THR A 202 -2.83 7.62 56.67
N ARG A 203 -3.52 7.14 55.63
CA ARG A 203 -3.59 7.81 54.33
C ARG A 203 -4.64 8.91 54.41
N SER A 204 -4.20 10.16 54.34
CA SER A 204 -5.02 11.37 54.50
C SER A 204 -5.82 11.76 53.25
N ASP A 205 -6.29 10.78 52.48
CA ASP A 205 -7.13 11.03 51.30
C ASP A 205 -8.59 10.82 51.71
N GLY A 206 -9.23 11.91 52.14
CA GLY A 206 -10.64 11.93 52.51
C GLY A 206 -11.51 11.55 51.32
N SER A 207 -12.00 10.31 51.31
CA SER A 207 -13.01 9.84 50.38
C SER A 207 -14.25 9.41 51.15
N ASP A 208 -15.37 10.09 50.90
CA ASP A 208 -16.72 9.71 51.34
C ASP A 208 -16.95 8.20 51.22
N LEU A 209 -17.17 7.53 52.36
CA LEU A 209 -17.48 6.11 52.42
C LEU A 209 -18.98 5.93 52.06
N THR A 210 -19.26 5.48 50.85
CA THR A 210 -20.61 5.01 50.47
C THR A 210 -20.68 3.51 50.60
N THR A 211 -21.57 2.99 51.45
CA THR A 211 -21.81 1.54 51.53
C THR A 211 -23.00 1.16 50.66
N VAL A 212 -22.96 -0.05 50.11
CA VAL A 212 -24.04 -0.57 49.26
C VAL A 212 -25.04 -1.30 50.15
N ARG A 213 -26.30 -0.88 50.12
CA ARG A 213 -27.37 -1.50 50.91
C ARG A 213 -28.49 -2.00 50.01
N VAL A 214 -28.91 -3.25 50.25
CA VAL A 214 -30.05 -3.89 49.59
C VAL A 214 -31.29 -3.68 50.48
N PRO A 215 -32.50 -3.49 49.91
CA PRO A 215 -33.73 -3.40 50.71
C PRO A 215 -33.91 -4.59 51.65
N LYS A 216 -34.47 -4.35 52.85
CA LYS A 216 -34.71 -5.41 53.85
C LYS A 216 -35.76 -6.45 53.42
N VAL A 217 -36.54 -6.14 52.37
CA VAL A 217 -37.64 -6.98 51.88
C VAL A 217 -37.61 -6.99 50.36
N CYS A 218 -37.81 -8.16 49.74
CA CYS A 218 -37.90 -8.28 48.30
C CYS A 218 -39.15 -7.57 47.78
N PRO A 219 -39.03 -6.65 46.82
CA PRO A 219 -40.20 -5.94 46.27
C PRO A 219 -41.13 -6.85 45.47
N ASN A 220 -40.64 -7.99 44.97
CA ASN A 220 -41.43 -8.87 44.12
C ASN A 220 -42.21 -9.95 44.90
N CYS A 221 -41.63 -10.51 45.97
CA CYS A 221 -42.28 -11.60 46.74
C CYS A 221 -42.54 -11.27 48.22
N GLY A 222 -42.06 -10.13 48.74
CA GLY A 222 -42.27 -9.73 50.13
C GLY A 222 -41.44 -10.50 51.16
N ALA A 223 -40.53 -11.39 50.74
CA ALA A 223 -39.66 -12.12 51.66
C ALA A 223 -38.59 -11.19 52.28
N ALA A 224 -38.27 -11.40 53.56
CA ALA A 224 -37.20 -10.68 54.23
C ALA A 224 -35.83 -11.08 53.67
N LEU A 225 -34.98 -10.10 53.40
CA LEU A 225 -33.65 -10.28 52.83
C LEU A 225 -32.58 -9.98 53.89
N ALA A 226 -31.75 -10.97 54.17
CA ALA A 226 -30.53 -10.79 54.97
C ALA A 226 -29.34 -10.63 54.02
N GLN A 227 -28.42 -9.70 54.32
CA GLN A 227 -27.24 -9.45 53.48
C GLN A 227 -26.34 -10.69 53.30
N SER A 228 -26.37 -11.62 54.26
CA SER A 228 -25.57 -12.85 54.21
C SER A 228 -26.13 -13.93 53.29
N THR A 229 -27.38 -13.83 52.86
CA THR A 229 -28.08 -14.87 52.07
C THR A 229 -28.46 -14.42 50.68
N LEU A 230 -27.84 -13.35 50.16
CA LEU A 230 -28.07 -12.82 48.82
C LEU A 230 -26.97 -13.26 47.87
N ASP A 231 -27.35 -13.86 46.74
CA ASP A 231 -26.43 -14.16 45.65
C ASP A 231 -26.26 -12.94 44.76
N TRP A 232 -25.07 -12.33 44.79
CA TRP A 232 -24.74 -11.17 43.97
C TRP A 232 -24.50 -11.60 42.53
N THR A 233 -25.34 -11.13 41.62
CA THR A 233 -25.24 -11.40 40.18
C THR A 233 -24.56 -10.26 39.42
N GLY A 234 -24.36 -9.10 40.06
CA GLY A 234 -23.61 -7.97 39.50
C GLY A 234 -23.19 -6.96 40.58
N PRO A 235 -22.41 -5.92 40.20
CA PRO A 235 -21.83 -4.97 41.17
C PRO A 235 -22.85 -4.23 42.05
N LEU A 236 -24.08 -4.09 41.58
CA LEU A 236 -25.21 -3.49 42.31
C LEU A 236 -26.49 -4.31 42.14
N GLU A 237 -26.35 -5.59 41.79
CA GLU A 237 -27.49 -6.46 41.48
C GLU A 237 -27.33 -7.77 42.25
N ALA A 238 -28.37 -8.11 43.00
CA ALA A 238 -28.45 -9.35 43.75
C ALA A 238 -29.73 -10.10 43.41
N SER A 239 -29.67 -11.42 43.32
CA SER A 239 -30.83 -12.27 43.09
C SER A 239 -31.50 -12.63 44.42
N CYS A 240 -32.83 -12.60 44.44
CA CYS A 240 -33.61 -13.07 45.58
C CYS A 240 -33.71 -14.60 45.56
N ASN A 241 -33.16 -15.28 46.57
CA ASN A 241 -33.17 -16.74 46.62
C ASN A 241 -34.57 -17.38 46.72
N TYR A 242 -35.59 -16.62 47.11
CA TYR A 242 -36.96 -17.13 47.22
C TYR A 242 -37.72 -17.14 45.90
N CYS A 243 -37.56 -16.11 45.06
CA CYS A 243 -38.34 -15.97 43.83
C CYS A 243 -37.49 -15.84 42.55
N GLY A 244 -36.17 -15.78 42.68
CA GLY A 244 -35.22 -15.61 41.57
C GLY A 244 -35.20 -14.21 40.96
N ALA A 245 -35.95 -13.25 41.48
CA ALA A 245 -35.98 -11.89 40.95
C ALA A 245 -34.70 -11.12 41.28
N THR A 246 -34.19 -10.36 40.32
CA THR A 246 -33.02 -9.50 40.51
C THR A 246 -33.42 -8.17 41.17
N ILE A 247 -32.71 -7.80 42.23
CA ILE A 247 -32.93 -6.59 43.02
C ILE A 247 -31.71 -5.70 42.88
N ARG A 248 -31.94 -4.42 42.65
CA ARG A 248 -30.87 -3.42 42.60
C ARG A 248 -30.55 -2.88 43.99
N ALA A 249 -29.28 -2.89 44.33
CA ALA A 249 -28.75 -2.25 45.52
C ALA A 249 -28.53 -0.76 45.28
N THR A 250 -28.75 0.05 46.31
CA THR A 250 -28.52 1.50 46.27
C THR A 250 -27.34 1.86 47.16
N PHE A 251 -26.56 2.84 46.72
CA PHE A 251 -25.50 3.41 47.56
C PHE A 251 -26.15 4.30 48.64
N GLU A 252 -25.86 3.99 49.89
CA GLU A 252 -26.20 4.82 51.03
C GLU A 252 -24.90 5.48 51.51
N ARG A 253 -24.92 6.80 51.69
CA ARG A 253 -23.78 7.52 52.26
C ARG A 253 -23.79 7.27 53.77
N VAL A 254 -22.68 6.77 54.30
CA VAL A 254 -22.51 6.50 55.73
C VAL A 254 -21.80 7.67 56.38
#